data_AF-A0A831ZKJ8-F1
#
_entry.id   AF-A0A831ZKJ8-F1
#
_cell.length_a   1.000
_cell.length_b   1.000
_cell.length_c   1.000
_cell.angle_alpha   90.00
_cell.angle_beta   90.00
_cell.angle_gamma   90.00
#
_symmetry.space_group_name_H-M   'P 1'
#
loop_
_entity.id
_entity.type
_entity.pdbx_description
1 polymer ?
#
loop_
_entity_poly.entity_id
_entity_poly.type
_entity_poly.pdbx_seq_one_letter_code
_entity_poly.pdbx_strand_id
1 'polypeptide(L)'
;MARIVYCHPAKTKYAVHLYTDLDFWDARKILGDLALVKRNFGESPPGDEFPTQVVREEGSARILALIKRRLHKAVPSPPRHVVVRSLLMDGYFEFDPSAYFPSRWSQSLIERFLSFRLPVEHGVLSSPYNTYRLEWRGDLIRVVPQKRTEKHDPVIHTRRQARKHLMVPTCF
;
A
#
# COMPACT_ATOMS: atom_id res chain seq x y z
N MET A 1 -5.32 -9.25 7.65
CA MET A 1 -4.50 -10.04 6.70
C MET A 1 -4.97 -9.68 5.31
N ALA A 2 -4.09 -9.69 4.30
CA ALA A 2 -4.52 -9.40 2.93
C ALA A 2 -5.56 -10.43 2.44
N ARG A 3 -6.65 -9.92 1.85
CA ARG A 3 -7.70 -10.71 1.19
C ARG A 3 -7.27 -11.11 -0.21
N ILE A 4 -7.81 -12.23 -0.69
CA ILE A 4 -7.51 -12.79 -2.01
C ILE A 4 -8.83 -13.13 -2.69
N VAL A 5 -8.99 -12.69 -3.94
CA VAL A 5 -10.11 -13.08 -4.82
C VAL A 5 -9.53 -13.76 -6.06
N TYR A 6 -10.11 -14.88 -6.46
CA TYR A 6 -9.67 -15.58 -7.67
C TYR A 6 -10.31 -14.97 -8.91
N CYS A 7 -9.52 -14.79 -9.96
CA CYS A 7 -10.10 -14.53 -11.27
C CYS A 7 -10.81 -15.80 -11.75
N HIS A 8 -11.97 -15.64 -12.37
CA HIS A 8 -12.69 -16.75 -12.97
C HIS A 8 -11.82 -17.38 -14.08
N PRO A 9 -11.67 -18.72 -14.15
CA PRO A 9 -10.82 -19.37 -15.15
C PRO A 9 -11.13 -18.98 -16.60
N ALA A 10 -12.41 -18.81 -16.93
CA ALA A 10 -12.84 -18.37 -18.27
C ALA A 10 -12.43 -16.93 -18.64
N LYS A 11 -11.99 -16.11 -17.68
CA LYS A 11 -11.59 -14.70 -17.87
C LYS A 11 -10.08 -14.49 -17.89
N THR A 12 -9.29 -15.58 -17.93
CA THR A 12 -7.84 -15.48 -17.87
C THR A 12 -7.14 -16.56 -18.69
N LYS A 13 -5.93 -16.23 -19.15
CA LYS A 13 -5.00 -17.17 -19.79
C LYS A 13 -3.93 -17.70 -18.84
N TYR A 14 -3.93 -17.25 -17.59
CA TYR A 14 -2.89 -17.58 -16.60
C TYR A 14 -3.31 -18.78 -15.75
N ALA A 15 -2.40 -19.71 -15.50
CA ALA A 15 -2.66 -20.81 -14.56
C ALA A 15 -2.91 -20.31 -13.13
N VAL A 16 -2.29 -19.18 -12.75
CA VAL A 16 -2.61 -18.46 -11.51
C VAL A 16 -3.02 -17.04 -11.87
N HIS A 17 -4.24 -16.66 -11.49
CA HIS A 17 -4.70 -15.28 -11.53
C HIS A 17 -5.54 -14.98 -10.30
N LEU A 18 -5.03 -14.10 -9.45
CA LEU A 18 -5.74 -13.64 -8.26
C LEU A 18 -5.61 -12.13 -8.10
N TYR A 19 -6.55 -11.55 -7.37
CA TYR A 19 -6.59 -10.17 -6.94
C TYR A 19 -6.35 -10.10 -5.43
N THR A 20 -5.72 -9.05 -4.94
CA THR A 20 -5.51 -8.81 -3.51
C THR A 20 -5.71 -7.35 -3.15
N ASP A 21 -6.20 -7.11 -1.93
CA ASP A 21 -6.36 -5.79 -1.31
C ASP A 21 -5.03 -5.17 -0.84
N LEU A 22 -3.92 -5.89 -1.05
CA LEU A 22 -2.58 -5.36 -0.82
C LEU A 22 -2.18 -4.39 -1.93
N ASP A 23 -1.64 -3.23 -1.56
CA ASP A 23 -1.09 -2.26 -2.52
C ASP A 23 -0.06 -2.90 -3.48
N PHE A 24 -0.04 -2.40 -4.72
CA PHE A 24 0.78 -2.90 -5.81
C PHE A 24 2.27 -3.04 -5.47
N TRP A 25 2.87 -2.01 -4.86
CA TRP A 25 4.31 -2.04 -4.58
C TRP A 25 4.65 -3.03 -3.49
N ASP A 26 3.74 -3.19 -2.54
CA ASP A 26 3.90 -4.10 -1.42
C ASP A 26 3.74 -5.55 -1.87
N ALA A 27 2.74 -5.84 -2.69
CA ALA A 27 2.62 -7.15 -3.34
C ALA A 27 3.83 -7.48 -4.21
N ARG A 28 4.30 -6.53 -5.03
CA ARG A 28 5.49 -6.69 -5.89
C ARG A 28 6.72 -7.05 -5.06
N LYS A 29 6.94 -6.35 -3.96
CA LYS A 29 8.07 -6.57 -3.05
C LYS A 29 8.00 -7.91 -2.34
N ILE A 30 6.81 -8.28 -1.86
CA ILE A 30 6.62 -9.50 -1.08
C ILE A 30 6.72 -10.74 -1.97
N LEU A 31 6.20 -10.66 -3.19
CA LEU A 31 6.21 -11.78 -4.14
C LEU A 31 7.53 -11.89 -4.89
N GLY A 32 8.23 -10.78 -5.16
CA GLY A 32 9.50 -10.79 -5.87
C GLY A 32 9.35 -11.41 -7.26
N ASP A 33 10.12 -12.48 -7.50
CA ASP A 33 10.15 -13.26 -8.73
C ASP A 33 9.12 -14.40 -8.79
N LEU A 34 8.33 -14.61 -7.73
CA LEU A 34 7.37 -15.72 -7.67
C LEU A 34 6.20 -15.60 -8.64
N ALA A 35 5.82 -14.38 -9.01
CA ALA A 35 4.71 -14.12 -9.90
C ALA A 35 4.82 -12.71 -10.47
N LEU A 36 4.18 -12.49 -11.63
CA LEU A 36 4.05 -11.16 -12.20
C LEU A 36 2.97 -10.39 -11.43
N VAL A 37 3.33 -9.23 -10.89
CA VAL A 37 2.41 -8.35 -10.18
C VAL A 37 1.99 -7.20 -11.10
N LYS A 38 0.69 -6.98 -11.24
CA LYS A 38 0.09 -5.92 -12.06
C LYS A 38 -0.86 -5.08 -11.23
N ARG A 39 -1.09 -3.83 -11.64
CA ARG A 39 -2.16 -3.00 -11.07
C ARG A 39 -3.52 -3.45 -11.58
N ASN A 40 -4.54 -3.39 -10.73
CA ASN A 40 -5.93 -3.60 -11.10
C ASN A 40 -6.61 -2.25 -11.30
N PHE A 41 -7.15 -2.02 -12.49
CA PHE A 41 -7.98 -0.87 -12.83
C PHE A 41 -9.40 -1.28 -13.21
N GLY A 42 -9.76 -2.55 -13.02
CA GLY A 42 -11.08 -3.08 -13.35
C GLY A 42 -12.12 -2.76 -12.29
N GLU A 43 -13.38 -3.06 -12.62
CA GLU A 43 -14.54 -2.87 -11.75
C GLU A 43 -15.00 -4.19 -11.09
N SER A 44 -14.49 -5.34 -11.54
CA SER A 44 -14.90 -6.67 -11.06
C SER A 44 -13.70 -7.64 -10.95
N PRO A 45 -13.00 -7.69 -9.81
CA PRO A 45 -13.22 -6.88 -8.61
C PRO A 45 -12.73 -5.43 -8.76
N PRO A 46 -13.31 -4.46 -8.02
CA PRO A 46 -12.92 -3.05 -8.11
C PRO A 46 -11.44 -2.82 -7.76
N GLY A 47 -10.73 -2.05 -8.57
CA GLY A 47 -9.33 -1.68 -8.33
C GLY A 47 -9.10 -0.82 -7.09
N ASP A 48 -10.13 -0.10 -6.63
CA ASP A 48 -10.05 0.68 -5.39
C ASP A 48 -10.10 -0.19 -4.13
N GLU A 49 -10.66 -1.40 -4.22
CA GLU A 49 -10.68 -2.37 -3.11
C GLU A 49 -9.60 -3.44 -3.26
N PHE A 50 -9.36 -3.90 -4.49
CA PHE A 50 -8.37 -4.90 -4.85
C PHE A 50 -7.40 -4.32 -5.88
N PRO A 51 -6.45 -3.45 -5.48
CA PRO A 51 -5.59 -2.68 -6.39
C PRO A 51 -4.56 -3.51 -7.15
N THR A 52 -4.42 -4.79 -6.80
CA THR A 52 -3.33 -5.62 -7.31
C THR A 52 -3.82 -6.92 -7.88
N GLN A 53 -3.30 -7.26 -9.06
CA GLN A 53 -3.40 -8.57 -9.70
C GLN A 53 -2.07 -9.30 -9.56
N VAL A 54 -2.13 -10.59 -9.26
CA VAL A 54 -0.97 -11.49 -9.24
C VAL A 54 -1.23 -12.58 -10.26
N VAL A 55 -0.37 -12.65 -11.27
CA VAL A 55 -0.51 -13.57 -12.39
C VAL A 55 0.73 -14.42 -12.61
N ARG A 56 0.52 -15.66 -13.04
CA ARG A 56 1.59 -16.56 -13.44
C ARG A 56 1.10 -17.51 -14.54
N GLU A 57 1.89 -17.66 -15.58
CA GLU A 57 1.56 -18.49 -16.75
C GLU A 57 1.52 -19.97 -16.38
N GLU A 58 2.55 -20.44 -15.67
CA GLU A 58 2.64 -21.80 -15.16
C GLU A 58 2.30 -21.88 -13.67
N GLY A 59 1.51 -22.86 -13.28
CA GLY A 59 1.06 -23.03 -11.90
C GLY A 59 1.41 -24.41 -11.36
N SER A 60 2.25 -24.45 -10.32
CA SER A 60 2.31 -25.62 -9.43
C SER A 60 1.56 -25.31 -8.13
N ALA A 61 0.92 -26.32 -7.55
CA ALA A 61 0.21 -26.18 -6.27
C ALA A 61 1.12 -25.63 -5.16
N ARG A 62 2.41 -26.03 -5.19
CA ARG A 62 3.44 -25.55 -4.25
C ARG A 62 3.70 -24.05 -4.39
N ILE A 63 3.81 -23.53 -5.61
CA ILE A 63 4.02 -22.10 -5.87
C ILE A 63 2.79 -21.30 -5.46
N LEU A 64 1.59 -21.77 -5.80
CA LEU A 64 0.35 -21.12 -5.38
C LEU A 64 0.24 -21.03 -3.85
N ALA A 65 0.56 -22.11 -3.14
CA ALA A 65 0.61 -22.13 -1.68
C ALA A 65 1.64 -21.13 -1.13
N LEU A 66 2.81 -21.01 -1.77
CA LEU A 66 3.83 -20.05 -1.38
C LEU A 66 3.38 -18.60 -1.59
N ILE A 67 2.75 -18.28 -2.73
CA ILE A 67 2.16 -16.97 -3.03
C ILE A 67 1.13 -16.60 -1.95
N LYS A 68 0.16 -17.49 -1.69
CA LYS A 68 -0.85 -17.30 -0.63
C LYS A 68 -0.22 -17.02 0.72
N ARG A 69 0.77 -17.84 1.11
CA ARG A 69 1.45 -17.70 2.41
C ARG A 69 2.14 -16.35 2.54
N ARG A 70 2.78 -15.86 1.48
CA ARG A 70 3.45 -14.54 1.51
C ARG A 70 2.44 -13.40 1.56
N LEU A 71 1.37 -13.45 0.77
CA LEU A 71 0.31 -12.43 0.77
C LEU A 71 -0.43 -12.37 2.11
N HIS A 72 -0.82 -13.50 2.69
CA HIS A 72 -1.55 -13.54 3.96
C HIS A 72 -0.76 -13.01 5.15
N LYS A 73 0.57 -13.07 5.11
CA LYS A 73 1.42 -12.46 6.15
C LYS A 73 1.43 -10.93 6.10
N ALA A 74 1.07 -10.34 4.95
CA ALA A 74 1.06 -8.90 4.79
C ALA A 74 -0.17 -8.27 5.47
N VAL A 75 0.06 -7.11 6.09
CA VAL A 75 -1.01 -6.24 6.57
C VAL A 75 -1.37 -5.26 5.45
N PRO A 76 -2.63 -5.22 5.00
CA PRO A 76 -3.05 -4.26 3.98
C PRO A 76 -3.05 -2.83 4.54
N SER A 77 -3.08 -1.87 3.64
CA SER A 77 -3.28 -0.45 3.93
C SER A 77 -4.20 0.10 2.84
N PRO A 78 -4.80 1.28 3.03
CA PRO A 78 -5.45 1.99 1.95
C PRO A 78 -4.57 2.01 0.68
N PRO A 79 -5.09 1.68 -0.51
CA PRO A 79 -4.30 1.69 -1.73
C PRO A 79 -3.77 3.08 -2.03
N ARG A 80 -2.49 3.18 -2.44
CA ARG A 80 -1.83 4.49 -2.61
C ARG A 80 -2.55 5.38 -3.61
N HIS A 81 -3.12 4.82 -4.68
CA HIS A 81 -3.83 5.60 -5.69
C HIS A 81 -5.15 6.19 -5.16
N VAL A 82 -5.85 5.48 -4.26
CA VAL A 82 -7.06 5.98 -3.60
C VAL A 82 -6.70 7.14 -2.67
N VAL A 83 -5.63 7.00 -1.89
CA VAL A 83 -5.12 8.04 -1.00
C VAL A 83 -4.75 9.30 -1.80
N VAL A 84 -3.91 9.16 -2.84
CA VAL A 84 -3.50 10.30 -3.67
C VAL A 84 -4.70 10.97 -4.33
N ARG A 85 -5.62 10.20 -4.90
CA ARG A 85 -6.81 10.74 -5.57
C ARG A 85 -7.66 11.58 -4.61
N SER A 86 -7.92 11.08 -3.41
CA SER A 86 -8.72 11.81 -2.41
C SER A 86 -8.00 13.07 -1.93
N LEU A 87 -6.68 13.02 -1.72
CA LEU A 87 -5.90 14.20 -1.36
C LEU A 87 -5.90 15.29 -2.43
N LEU A 88 -5.93 14.91 -3.70
CA LEU A 88 -5.99 15.85 -4.82
C LEU A 88 -7.38 16.46 -5.01
N MET A 89 -8.43 15.66 -4.84
CA MET A 89 -9.81 16.08 -5.10
C MET A 89 -10.45 16.76 -3.89
N ASP A 90 -10.27 16.19 -2.70
CA ASP A 90 -10.99 16.58 -1.47
C ASP A 90 -10.09 17.36 -0.51
N GLY A 91 -8.77 17.36 -0.74
CA GLY A 91 -7.77 17.99 0.14
C GLY A 91 -7.45 17.16 1.39
N TYR A 92 -8.04 15.98 1.55
CA TYR A 92 -7.79 15.04 2.64
C TYR A 92 -8.12 13.61 2.21
N PHE A 93 -7.71 12.63 3.02
CA PHE A 93 -8.17 11.24 2.88
C PHE A 93 -8.60 10.73 4.26
N GLU A 94 -9.78 10.15 4.36
CA GLU A 94 -10.33 9.64 5.63
C GLU A 94 -10.73 8.17 5.47
N PHE A 95 -10.43 7.36 6.48
CA PHE A 95 -10.74 5.93 6.44
C PHE A 95 -10.88 5.33 7.84
N ASP A 96 -11.61 4.21 7.91
CA ASP A 96 -11.72 3.38 9.11
C ASP A 96 -10.49 2.45 9.22
N PRO A 97 -9.66 2.58 10.27
CA PRO A 97 -8.51 1.71 10.49
C PRO A 97 -8.88 0.24 10.73
N SER A 98 -10.07 -0.06 11.25
CA SER A 98 -10.53 -1.43 11.52
C SER A 98 -10.70 -2.25 10.23
N ALA A 99 -10.91 -1.58 9.09
CA ALA A 99 -10.98 -2.20 7.78
C ALA A 99 -9.63 -2.76 7.30
N TYR A 100 -8.51 -2.30 7.86
CA TYR A 100 -7.16 -2.65 7.38
C TYR A 100 -6.29 -3.31 8.45
N PHE A 101 -6.41 -2.85 9.71
CA PHE A 101 -5.46 -3.19 10.77
C PHE A 101 -6.06 -4.16 11.79
N PRO A 102 -5.25 -5.06 12.36
CA PRO A 102 -5.71 -5.91 13.46
C PRO A 102 -6.15 -5.08 14.67
N SER A 103 -7.27 -5.45 15.31
CA SER A 103 -7.80 -4.78 16.51
C SER A 103 -6.81 -4.72 17.68
N ARG A 104 -5.85 -5.65 17.74
CA ARG A 104 -4.78 -5.66 18.75
C ARG A 104 -3.70 -4.59 18.56
N TRP A 105 -3.69 -3.87 17.44
CA TRP A 105 -2.71 -2.81 17.18
C TRP A 105 -3.10 -1.53 17.90
N SER A 106 -2.17 -0.93 18.64
CA SER A 106 -2.35 0.39 19.22
C SER A 106 -2.40 1.47 18.13
N GLN A 107 -3.01 2.61 18.44
CA GLN A 107 -3.02 3.79 17.55
C GLN A 107 -1.60 4.19 17.12
N SER A 108 -0.64 4.22 18.06
CA SER A 108 0.76 4.53 17.79
C SER A 108 1.43 3.57 16.81
N LEU A 109 1.08 2.27 16.86
CA LEU A 109 1.59 1.28 15.93
C LEU A 109 1.00 1.48 14.54
N ILE A 110 -0.29 1.82 14.45
CA ILE A 110 -0.98 2.14 13.21
C ILE A 110 -0.37 3.39 12.56
N GLU A 111 -0.17 4.47 13.31
CA GLU A 111 0.46 5.69 12.82
C GLU A 111 1.88 5.44 12.30
N ARG A 112 2.67 4.70 13.08
CA ARG A 112 4.01 4.29 12.65
C ARG A 112 3.95 3.47 11.36
N PHE A 113 3.03 2.52 11.26
CA PHE A 113 2.83 1.74 10.04
C PHE A 113 2.43 2.61 8.85
N LEU A 114 1.51 3.56 9.03
CA LEU A 114 1.06 4.49 8.00
C LEU A 114 2.17 5.42 7.52
N SER A 115 3.08 5.85 8.39
CA SER A 115 4.22 6.69 8.01
C SER A 115 5.12 6.06 6.94
N PHE A 116 5.08 4.73 6.84
CA PHE A 116 5.79 3.91 5.87
C PHE A 116 4.95 3.56 4.63
N ARG A 117 3.62 3.65 4.71
CA ARG A 117 2.70 3.18 3.66
C ARG A 117 2.07 4.29 2.86
N LEU A 118 1.86 5.43 3.48
CA LEU A 118 1.35 6.60 2.78
C LEU A 118 2.28 6.94 1.61
N PRO A 119 1.73 7.43 0.49
CA PRO A 119 2.49 7.80 -0.69
C PRO A 119 3.26 9.11 -0.44
N VAL A 120 4.16 9.10 0.55
CA VAL A 120 4.95 10.26 0.97
C VAL A 120 5.89 10.73 -0.13
N GLU A 121 6.23 9.87 -1.10
CA GLU A 121 7.00 10.29 -2.29
C GLU A 121 6.19 11.24 -3.20
N HIS A 122 4.87 11.32 -3.03
CA HIS A 122 4.04 12.24 -3.78
C HIS A 122 4.15 13.67 -3.20
N GLY A 123 4.41 14.66 -4.05
CA GLY A 123 4.66 16.06 -3.64
C GLY A 123 3.51 16.74 -2.87
N VAL A 124 2.32 16.15 -2.91
CA VAL A 124 1.15 16.56 -2.10
C VAL A 124 1.39 16.27 -0.61
N LEU A 125 2.03 15.15 -0.27
CA LEU A 125 2.27 14.72 1.11
C LEU A 125 3.69 15.01 1.59
N SER A 126 4.71 14.93 0.72
CA SER A 126 6.06 15.32 1.08
C SER A 126 6.71 16.10 -0.05
N SER A 127 6.98 17.36 0.21
CA SER A 127 7.84 18.22 -0.60
C SER A 127 8.65 19.11 0.35
N PRO A 128 9.59 19.92 -0.17
CA PRO A 128 10.28 20.90 0.68
C PRO A 128 9.33 21.85 1.41
N TYR A 129 8.10 22.02 0.92
CA TYR A 129 7.10 22.94 1.48
C TYR A 129 5.89 22.24 2.09
N ASN A 130 5.71 20.95 1.81
CA ASN A 130 4.56 20.18 2.28
C ASN A 130 5.02 19.03 3.19
N THR A 131 4.22 18.78 4.20
CA THR A 131 4.23 17.57 5.02
C THR A 131 2.79 17.11 5.14
N TYR A 132 2.56 16.05 5.89
CA TYR A 132 1.22 15.63 6.28
C TYR A 132 1.16 15.46 7.79
N ARG A 133 -0.07 15.45 8.30
CA ARG A 133 -0.39 15.01 9.66
C ARG A 133 -1.49 13.97 9.61
N LEU A 134 -1.44 13.06 10.58
CA LEU A 134 -2.52 12.13 10.87
C LEU A 134 -3.38 12.75 11.98
N GLU A 135 -4.67 12.81 11.78
CA GLU A 135 -5.65 13.21 12.79
C GLU A 135 -6.56 12.03 13.10
N TRP A 136 -6.68 11.67 14.38
CA TRP A 136 -7.73 10.76 14.84
C TRP A 136 -9.01 11.56 15.06
N ARG A 137 -10.11 11.12 14.43
CA ARG A 137 -11.44 11.71 14.55
C ARG A 137 -12.41 10.63 15.02
N GLY A 138 -12.48 10.43 16.34
CA GLY A 138 -13.13 9.26 16.91
C GLY A 138 -12.42 8.00 16.45
N ASP A 139 -13.15 7.12 15.77
CA ASP A 139 -12.63 5.86 15.24
C ASP A 139 -11.95 5.98 13.87
N LEU A 140 -12.05 7.14 13.21
CA LEU A 140 -11.50 7.36 11.86
C LEU A 140 -10.10 7.99 11.91
N ILE A 141 -9.29 7.68 10.90
CA ILE A 141 -8.02 8.35 10.65
C ILE A 141 -8.17 9.25 9.44
N ARG A 142 -7.78 10.52 9.60
CA ARG A 142 -7.71 11.50 8.52
C ARG A 142 -6.27 11.87 8.21
N VAL A 143 -5.89 11.74 6.94
CA VAL A 143 -4.63 12.21 6.38
C VAL A 143 -4.85 13.61 5.81
N VAL A 144 -4.13 14.59 6.34
CA VAL A 144 -4.27 16.00 5.94
C VAL A 144 -2.92 16.55 5.48
N PRO A 145 -2.81 17.10 4.26
CA PRO A 145 -1.65 17.88 3.84
C PRO A 145 -1.48 19.11 4.73
N GLN A 146 -0.25 19.39 5.11
CA GLN A 146 0.13 20.51 5.95
C GLN A 146 1.30 21.24 5.31
N LYS A 147 1.19 22.57 5.19
CA LYS A 147 2.33 23.38 4.78
C LYS A 147 3.35 23.44 5.90
N ARG A 148 4.62 23.29 5.55
CA ARG A 148 5.75 23.54 6.45
C ARG A 148 5.88 25.04 6.65
N THR A 149 6.28 25.44 7.85
CA THR A 149 6.60 26.83 8.16
C THR A 149 7.87 27.29 7.44
N GLU A 150 8.81 26.37 7.21
CA GLU A 150 10.09 26.63 6.57
C GLU A 150 10.38 25.56 5.51
N LYS A 151 11.18 25.94 4.50
CA LYS A 151 11.62 25.01 3.46
C LYS A 151 12.49 23.92 4.07
N HIS A 152 12.11 22.66 3.85
CA HIS A 152 12.87 21.50 4.30
C HIS A 152 13.66 20.88 3.14
N ASP A 153 14.94 21.22 3.04
CA ASP A 153 15.90 20.61 2.11
C ASP A 153 16.85 19.69 2.89
N PRO A 154 16.56 18.38 3.02
CA PRO A 154 17.44 17.47 3.75
C PRO A 154 18.75 17.28 2.97
N VAL A 155 19.84 17.82 3.50
CA VAL A 155 21.19 17.59 2.95
C VAL A 155 21.65 16.19 3.37
N ILE A 156 21.93 15.34 2.39
CA ILE A 156 22.37 13.96 2.63
C ILE A 156 23.88 13.97 2.89
N HIS A 157 24.27 13.91 4.16
CA HIS A 157 25.67 13.94 4.57
C HIS A 157 26.31 12.55 4.66
N THR A 158 25.51 11.49 4.77
CA THR A 158 26.03 10.14 5.08
C THR A 158 25.39 9.06 4.22
N ARG A 159 26.13 7.96 4.00
CA ARG A 159 25.59 6.74 3.36
C ARG A 159 24.34 6.19 4.06
N ARG A 160 24.22 6.37 5.39
CA ARG A 160 23.03 5.97 6.16
C ARG A 160 21.82 6.85 5.85
N GLN A 161 22.01 8.17 5.72
CA GLN A 161 20.95 9.08 5.27
C GLN A 161 20.55 8.76 3.83
N ALA A 162 21.52 8.55 2.93
CA ALA A 162 21.24 8.11 1.55
C ALA A 162 20.41 6.82 1.50
N ARG A 163 20.76 5.83 2.33
CA ARG A 163 19.98 4.58 2.46
C ARG A 163 18.57 4.80 2.99
N LYS A 164 18.34 5.74 3.91
CA LYS A 164 16.98 6.08 4.39
C LYS A 164 16.12 6.70 3.28
N HIS A 165 16.71 7.51 2.40
CA HIS A 165 16.04 8.04 1.22
C HIS A 165 15.77 6.98 0.14
N LEU A 166 16.58 5.92 0.08
CA LEU A 166 16.35 4.75 -0.76
C LEU A 166 15.40 3.71 -0.13
N MET A 167 15.08 3.86 1.15
CA MET A 167 14.31 2.87 1.91
C MET A 167 12.84 3.00 1.52
N VAL A 168 12.43 2.30 0.46
CA VAL A 168 11.03 1.94 0.23
C VAL A 168 10.62 1.09 1.43
N PRO A 169 9.67 1.52 2.27
CA PRO A 169 9.42 0.85 3.53
C PRO A 169 9.05 -0.62 3.33
N THR A 170 9.75 -1.50 4.04
CA THR A 170 9.58 -2.97 4.00
C THR A 170 8.68 -3.36 5.17
N CYS A 171 7.45 -3.80 4.91
CA CYS A 171 6.48 -4.18 5.95
C CYS A 171 6.57 -5.65 6.35
N PHE A 172 7.79 -6.15 6.52
CA PHE A 172 8.07 -7.49 7.03
C PHE A 172 8.52 -7.41 8.48
#